data_AF-A0A397SLC3-F1
#
_entry.id   AF-A0A397SLC3-F1
#
_cell.length_a   1.000
_cell.length_b   1.000
_cell.length_c   1.000
_cell.angle_alpha   90.00
_cell.angle_beta   90.00
_cell.angle_gamma   90.00
#
_symmetry.space_group_name_H-M   'P 1'
#
loop_
_entity.id
_entity.type
_entity.pdbx_description
1 polymer ?
#
loop_
_entity_poly.entity_id
_entity_poly.type
_entity_poly.pdbx_seq_one_letter_code
_entity_poly.pdbx_strand_id
1 'polypeptide(L)'
;MTSEFLSSKVRAVVLEKYGNPKDVLRVHTYELPPITPTTLHIRFLASPINPADVNQIEGVYPVKPTFTKELGILPDGEHKELAVAGNEGLAEVIAVGDQIKDFKVGDWVVIGRSGFGTWRTHAVATPNDVIRINHEGIGLIQAATLTVNPCTAYRMLKDFVTLNEGNQYKTQKTFLGGAYSGGKCRPP
;
A
#
# COMPACT_ATOMS: atom_id res chain seq x y z
N MET A 1 -19.69 24.59 13.95
CA MET A 1 -19.50 24.94 12.54
C MET A 1 -19.73 23.67 11.74
N THR A 2 -20.80 23.64 10.96
CA THR A 2 -21.21 22.52 10.11
C THR A 2 -20.17 22.33 9.02
N SER A 3 -19.47 21.19 9.05
CA SER A 3 -18.56 20.77 7.99
C SER A 3 -19.31 20.74 6.67
N GLU A 4 -18.95 21.61 5.74
CA GLU A 4 -19.42 21.53 4.36
C GLU A 4 -19.08 20.14 3.82
N PHE A 5 -20.09 19.43 3.31
CA PHE A 5 -19.93 18.15 2.63
C PHE A 5 -19.18 18.39 1.31
N LEU A 6 -17.85 18.37 1.36
CA LEU A 6 -17.03 18.20 0.17
C LEU A 6 -17.48 16.91 -0.52
N SER A 7 -17.77 16.96 -1.82
CA SER A 7 -18.11 15.77 -2.60
C SER A 7 -17.05 14.69 -2.41
N SER A 8 -17.43 13.55 -1.81
CA SER A 8 -16.55 12.46 -1.37
C SER A 8 -16.18 11.47 -2.48
N LYS A 9 -16.30 11.86 -3.75
CA LYS A 9 -15.95 10.99 -4.87
C LYS A 9 -14.45 10.78 -4.94
N VAL A 10 -14.04 9.53 -4.75
CA VAL A 10 -12.65 9.10 -4.74
C VAL A 10 -12.42 8.05 -5.82
N ARG A 11 -11.18 7.95 -6.29
CA ARG A 11 -10.80 7.01 -7.35
C ARG A 11 -9.92 5.90 -6.82
N ALA A 12 -10.11 4.70 -7.37
CA ALA A 12 -9.28 3.52 -7.14
C ALA A 12 -9.06 2.72 -8.43
N VAL A 13 -7.97 1.98 -8.50
CA VAL A 13 -7.75 0.92 -9.48
C VAL A 13 -8.23 -0.39 -8.86
N VAL A 14 -9.28 -0.97 -9.43
CA VAL A 14 -9.98 -2.12 -8.87
C VAL A 14 -9.95 -3.32 -9.80
N LEU A 15 -10.15 -4.51 -9.21
CA LEU A 15 -10.42 -5.76 -9.92
C LEU A 15 -11.68 -6.42 -9.35
N GLU A 16 -12.46 -7.01 -10.25
CA GLU A 16 -13.67 -7.79 -9.95
C GLU A 16 -13.36 -9.29 -9.84
N LYS A 17 -12.34 -9.73 -10.58
CA LYS A 17 -11.87 -11.10 -10.62
C LYS A 17 -10.37 -11.10 -10.91
N TYR A 18 -9.72 -12.21 -10.58
CA TYR A 18 -8.32 -12.42 -10.93
C TYR A 18 -8.14 -12.57 -12.45
N GLY A 19 -6.96 -12.22 -12.96
CA GLY A 19 -6.61 -12.42 -14.37
C GLY A 19 -5.43 -11.56 -14.81
N ASN A 20 -5.22 -11.49 -16.13
CA ASN A 20 -4.18 -10.63 -16.70
C ASN A 20 -4.48 -9.16 -16.33
N PRO A 21 -3.52 -8.41 -15.74
CA PRO A 21 -3.75 -7.03 -15.31
C PRO A 21 -4.36 -6.11 -16.37
N LYS A 22 -4.05 -6.33 -17.65
CA LYS A 22 -4.59 -5.54 -18.76
C LYS A 22 -6.09 -5.73 -18.97
N ASP A 23 -6.62 -6.88 -18.59
CA ASP A 23 -8.00 -7.27 -18.87
C ASP A 23 -8.91 -7.07 -17.66
N VAL A 24 -8.35 -7.10 -16.44
CA VAL A 24 -9.15 -7.11 -15.19
C VAL A 24 -9.11 -5.80 -14.39
N LEU A 25 -8.07 -4.99 -14.56
CA LEU A 25 -7.95 -3.72 -13.85
C LEU A 25 -8.78 -2.63 -14.51
N ARG A 26 -9.48 -1.85 -13.70
CA ARG A 26 -10.21 -0.66 -14.15
C ARG A 26 -10.14 0.46 -13.12
N VAL A 27 -10.21 1.70 -13.59
CA VAL A 27 -10.38 2.86 -12.71
C VAL A 27 -11.85 2.96 -12.34
N HIS A 28 -12.14 2.99 -11.05
CA HIS A 28 -13.47 3.13 -10.49
C HIS A 28 -13.56 4.38 -9.62
N THR A 29 -14.71 5.04 -9.65
CA THR A 29 -15.02 6.19 -8.80
C THR A 29 -16.17 5.84 -7.88
N TYR A 30 -16.00 6.05 -6.59
CA TYR A 30 -16.97 5.70 -5.55
C TYR A 30 -16.99 6.76 -4.45
N GLU A 31 -18.03 6.73 -3.60
CA GLU A 31 -18.11 7.62 -2.44
C GLU A 31 -17.24 7.06 -1.31
N LEU A 32 -16.35 7.87 -0.76
CA LEU A 32 -15.60 7.51 0.43
C LEU A 32 -16.58 7.32 1.61
N PRO A 33 -16.57 6.16 2.30
CA PRO A 33 -17.43 5.98 3.47
C PRO A 33 -17.20 7.09 4.51
N PRO A 34 -18.23 7.50 5.25
CA PRO A 34 -18.10 8.55 6.25
C PRO A 34 -17.16 8.12 7.37
N ILE A 35 -16.48 9.11 7.95
CA ILE A 35 -15.61 8.87 9.11
C ILE A 35 -16.45 8.41 10.31
N THR A 36 -15.93 7.44 11.04
CA THR A 36 -16.51 6.93 12.28
C THR A 36 -15.62 7.30 13.48
N PRO A 37 -16.12 7.18 14.72
CA PRO A 37 -15.33 7.41 15.93
C PRO A 37 -13.99 6.65 15.99
N THR A 38 -13.91 5.50 15.32
CA THR A 38 -12.79 4.54 15.40
C THR A 38 -12.01 4.40 14.10
N THR A 39 -12.25 5.28 13.11
CA THR A 39 -11.56 5.23 11.80
C THR A 39 -10.77 6.49 11.50
N LEU A 40 -9.86 6.34 10.55
CA LEU A 40 -9.05 7.37 9.92
C LEU A 40 -9.50 7.51 8.47
N HIS A 41 -9.51 8.73 7.95
CA HIS A 41 -9.41 8.95 6.51
C HIS A 41 -7.96 9.21 6.16
N ILE A 42 -7.46 8.50 5.17
CA ILE A 42 -6.11 8.66 4.66
C ILE A 42 -6.14 9.01 3.17
N ARG A 43 -5.18 9.81 2.73
CA ARG A 43 -4.94 10.19 1.33
C ARG A 43 -3.60 9.64 0.89
N PHE A 44 -3.59 8.80 -0.14
CA PHE A 44 -2.33 8.26 -0.66
C PHE A 44 -1.53 9.35 -1.38
N LEU A 45 -0.23 9.41 -1.06
CA LEU A 45 0.74 10.32 -1.67
C LEU A 45 1.48 9.63 -2.82
N ALA A 46 1.84 8.36 -2.63
CA ALA A 46 2.41 7.50 -3.66
C ALA A 46 2.24 6.03 -3.29
N SER A 47 2.03 5.20 -4.30
CA SER A 47 1.93 3.74 -4.17
C SER A 47 2.76 3.11 -5.29
N PRO A 48 3.83 2.37 -4.98
CA PRO A 48 4.63 1.70 -6.01
C PRO A 48 3.87 0.53 -6.64
N ILE A 49 4.45 0.03 -7.73
CA ILE A 49 4.02 -1.21 -8.37
C ILE A 49 5.15 -2.24 -8.19
N ASN A 50 4.85 -3.31 -7.47
CA ASN A 50 5.78 -4.40 -7.18
C ASN A 50 5.33 -5.69 -7.90
N PRO A 51 6.24 -6.67 -8.15
CA PRO A 51 5.86 -7.96 -8.73
C PRO A 51 4.78 -8.72 -7.93
N ALA A 52 4.77 -8.56 -6.61
CA ALA A 52 3.74 -9.17 -5.75
C ALA A 52 2.33 -8.63 -6.05
N ASP A 53 2.18 -7.36 -6.43
CA ASP A 53 0.89 -6.78 -6.79
C ASP A 53 0.34 -7.44 -8.06
N VAL A 54 1.20 -7.60 -9.07
CA VAL A 54 0.86 -8.29 -10.33
C VAL A 54 0.44 -9.73 -10.06
N ASN A 55 1.24 -10.48 -9.28
CA ASN A 55 0.92 -11.85 -8.91
C ASN A 55 -0.39 -11.96 -8.11
N GLN A 56 -0.71 -10.95 -7.30
CA GLN A 56 -1.96 -10.91 -6.53
C GLN A 56 -3.16 -10.67 -7.44
N ILE A 57 -3.02 -9.80 -8.45
CA ILE A 57 -4.04 -9.54 -9.48
C ILE A 57 -4.26 -10.78 -10.35
N GLU A 58 -3.20 -11.49 -10.72
CA GLU A 58 -3.26 -12.74 -11.47
C GLU A 58 -3.84 -13.91 -10.65
N GLY A 59 -3.93 -13.74 -9.33
CA GLY A 59 -4.48 -14.75 -8.42
C GLY A 59 -3.48 -15.84 -8.04
N VAL A 60 -2.19 -15.70 -8.38
CA VAL A 60 -1.13 -16.67 -8.07
C VAL A 60 -0.36 -16.36 -6.79
N TYR A 61 -0.57 -15.17 -6.19
CA TYR A 61 0.06 -14.81 -4.92
C TYR A 61 -0.65 -15.47 -3.70
N PRO A 62 0.07 -15.91 -2.65
CA PRO A 62 -0.54 -16.55 -1.48
C PRO A 62 -1.50 -15.64 -0.71
N VAL A 63 -1.15 -14.36 -0.57
CA VAL A 63 -2.03 -13.38 0.06
C VAL A 63 -3.00 -12.82 -0.96
N LYS A 64 -4.30 -12.99 -0.71
CA LYS A 64 -5.37 -12.49 -1.58
C LYS A 64 -5.78 -11.08 -1.19
N PRO A 65 -6.21 -10.24 -2.15
CA PRO A 65 -6.75 -8.94 -1.84
C PRO A 65 -8.14 -9.08 -1.22
N THR A 66 -8.57 -8.09 -0.45
CA THR A 66 -9.91 -8.09 0.15
C THR A 66 -10.95 -7.64 -0.87
N PHE A 67 -11.82 -8.56 -1.27
CA PHE A 67 -13.02 -8.26 -2.07
C PHE A 67 -14.13 -7.74 -1.15
N THR A 68 -14.74 -6.63 -1.51
CA THR A 68 -15.76 -5.94 -0.70
C THR A 68 -16.84 -5.29 -1.55
N LYS A 69 -18.03 -5.11 -0.98
CA LYS A 69 -19.15 -4.36 -1.58
C LYS A 69 -19.12 -2.86 -1.26
N GLU A 70 -18.23 -2.43 -0.37
CA GLU A 70 -18.13 -1.04 0.09
C GLU A 70 -17.67 -0.06 -1.01
N LEU A 71 -17.04 -0.58 -2.08
CA LEU A 71 -16.60 0.21 -3.22
C LEU A 71 -17.75 0.51 -4.21
N GLY A 72 -18.97 0.09 -3.88
CA GLY A 72 -20.14 0.28 -4.72
C GLY A 72 -20.15 -0.64 -5.94
N ILE A 73 -20.92 -0.25 -6.96
CA ILE A 73 -21.16 -1.03 -8.16
C ILE A 73 -20.44 -0.36 -9.34
N LEU A 74 -19.84 -1.18 -10.20
CA LEU A 74 -19.24 -0.71 -11.43
C LEU A 74 -20.33 -0.27 -12.44
N PRO A 75 -20.02 0.65 -13.38
CA PRO A 75 -21.02 1.17 -14.31
C PRO A 75 -21.73 0.11 -15.18
N ASP A 76 -21.13 -1.08 -15.34
CA ASP A 76 -21.64 -2.21 -16.12
C ASP A 76 -22.65 -3.10 -15.36
N GLY A 77 -22.84 -2.88 -14.05
CA GLY A 77 -23.92 -3.46 -13.25
C GLY A 77 -23.63 -4.79 -12.53
N GLU A 78 -24.44 -5.03 -11.48
CA GLU A 78 -24.46 -6.14 -10.50
C GLU A 78 -23.66 -5.93 -9.19
N HIS A 79 -24.17 -6.54 -8.11
CA HIS A 79 -23.60 -6.58 -6.74
C HIS A 79 -22.28 -7.38 -6.69
N LYS A 80 -21.27 -6.90 -7.39
CA LYS A 80 -19.97 -7.55 -7.48
C LYS A 80 -19.06 -7.02 -6.40
N GLU A 81 -18.43 -7.92 -5.67
CA GLU A 81 -17.37 -7.54 -4.75
C GLU A 81 -16.17 -7.08 -5.57
N LEU A 82 -15.56 -5.98 -5.14
CA LEU A 82 -14.40 -5.39 -5.77
C LEU A 82 -13.24 -5.41 -4.79
N ALA A 83 -12.04 -5.63 -5.30
CA ALA A 83 -10.81 -5.41 -4.56
C ALA A 83 -10.08 -4.19 -5.12
N VAL A 84 -9.31 -3.49 -4.27
CA VAL A 84 -8.37 -2.47 -4.71
C VAL A 84 -6.99 -3.12 -4.85
N ALA A 85 -6.30 -2.86 -5.96
CA ALA A 85 -4.96 -3.37 -6.20
C ALA A 85 -3.88 -2.63 -5.37
N GLY A 86 -2.68 -3.21 -5.30
CA GLY A 86 -1.52 -2.62 -4.62
C GLY A 86 -1.43 -2.97 -3.13
N ASN A 87 -0.22 -3.27 -2.67
CA ASN A 87 0.06 -3.66 -1.29
C ASN A 87 0.89 -2.63 -0.51
N GLU A 88 1.62 -1.76 -1.20
CA GLU A 88 2.54 -0.80 -0.60
C GLU A 88 2.15 0.63 -0.97
N GLY A 89 2.40 1.56 -0.06
CA GLY A 89 2.21 2.98 -0.31
C GLY A 89 2.37 3.83 0.93
N LEU A 90 2.61 5.12 0.69
CA LEU A 90 2.62 6.18 1.67
C LEU A 90 1.30 6.95 1.59
N ALA A 91 0.69 7.18 2.74
CA ALA A 91 -0.48 8.02 2.88
C ALA A 91 -0.32 9.07 3.98
N GLU A 92 -1.12 10.12 3.90
CA GLU A 92 -1.26 11.14 4.93
C GLU A 92 -2.64 11.00 5.59
N VAL A 93 -2.68 11.09 6.91
CA VAL A 93 -3.95 11.15 7.66
C VAL A 93 -4.62 12.50 7.41
N ILE A 94 -5.84 12.49 6.88
CA ILE A 94 -6.61 13.71 6.57
C ILE A 94 -7.82 13.93 7.48
N ALA A 95 -8.28 12.90 8.19
CA ALA A 95 -9.28 13.02 9.25
C ALA A 95 -9.14 11.88 10.26
N VAL A 96 -9.51 12.15 11.52
CA VAL A 96 -9.35 11.23 12.65
C VAL A 96 -10.66 11.15 13.44
N GLY A 97 -11.13 9.93 13.70
CA GLY A 97 -12.27 9.67 14.57
C GLY A 97 -12.01 10.12 16.01
N ASP A 98 -13.04 10.59 16.70
CA ASP A 98 -12.94 11.21 18.02
C ASP A 98 -12.42 10.29 19.15
N GLN A 99 -12.53 8.97 18.99
CA GLN A 99 -12.01 7.97 19.93
C GLN A 99 -10.55 7.59 19.67
N ILE A 100 -9.95 7.99 18.55
CA ILE A 100 -8.54 7.72 18.24
C ILE A 100 -7.67 8.82 18.88
N LYS A 101 -6.68 8.42 19.70
CA LYS A 101 -5.77 9.35 20.39
C LYS A 101 -4.35 9.33 19.84
N ASP A 102 -3.95 8.25 19.18
CA ASP A 102 -2.56 8.02 18.80
C ASP A 102 -2.19 8.58 17.41
N PHE A 103 -3.15 9.14 16.68
CA PHE A 103 -2.97 9.71 15.34
C PHE A 103 -3.49 11.14 15.26
N LYS A 104 -2.89 11.95 14.41
CA LYS A 104 -3.36 13.31 14.08
C LYS A 104 -3.36 13.54 12.57
N VAL A 105 -4.18 14.50 12.13
CA VAL A 105 -4.14 14.99 10.75
C VAL A 105 -2.73 15.48 10.40
N GLY A 106 -2.24 15.12 9.21
CA GLY A 106 -0.89 15.38 8.74
C GLY A 106 0.12 14.27 9.05
N ASP A 107 -0.22 13.29 9.89
CA ASP A 107 0.67 12.14 10.13
C ASP A 107 0.89 11.35 8.83
N TRP A 108 2.16 11.06 8.52
CA TRP A 108 2.53 10.13 7.47
C TRP A 108 2.42 8.70 7.97
N VAL A 109 1.75 7.87 7.19
CA VAL A 109 1.51 6.47 7.50
C VAL A 109 1.81 5.57 6.31
N VAL A 110 2.31 4.39 6.61
CA VAL A 110 2.45 3.28 5.65
C VAL A 110 1.48 2.18 6.03
N ILE A 111 1.13 1.31 5.08
CA ILE A 111 0.17 0.23 5.33
C ILE A 111 0.86 -0.93 6.06
N GLY A 112 0.28 -1.32 7.20
CA GLY A 112 0.81 -2.33 8.12
C GLY A 112 0.30 -3.75 7.88
N ARG A 113 -0.68 -3.93 6.99
CA ARG A 113 -1.22 -5.26 6.63
C ARG A 113 -1.32 -5.48 5.13
N SER A 114 -1.16 -6.73 4.72
CA SER A 114 -1.28 -7.14 3.31
C SER A 114 -2.74 -7.13 2.83
N GLY A 115 -2.96 -6.92 1.53
CA GLY A 115 -4.29 -6.98 0.92
C GLY A 115 -5.19 -5.77 1.18
N PHE A 116 -4.66 -4.70 1.79
CA PHE A 116 -5.41 -3.45 2.07
C PHE A 116 -5.85 -2.69 0.81
N GLY A 117 -5.07 -2.77 -0.27
CA GLY A 117 -5.31 -2.03 -1.51
C GLY A 117 -4.85 -0.58 -1.43
N THR A 118 -3.77 -0.26 -2.13
CA THR A 118 -3.10 1.07 -2.06
C THR A 118 -3.18 1.88 -3.34
N TRP A 119 -3.62 1.30 -4.45
CA TRP A 119 -3.77 2.00 -5.73
C TRP A 119 -5.10 2.77 -5.77
N ARG A 120 -5.24 3.72 -4.85
CA ARG A 120 -6.41 4.59 -4.71
C ARG A 120 -6.01 5.94 -4.16
N THR A 121 -6.86 6.94 -4.37
CA THR A 121 -6.63 8.31 -3.90
C THR A 121 -6.82 8.44 -2.39
N HIS A 122 -7.83 7.77 -1.84
CA HIS A 122 -8.19 7.85 -0.43
C HIS A 122 -8.70 6.51 0.09
N ALA A 123 -8.67 6.33 1.41
CA ALA A 123 -9.20 5.15 2.08
C ALA A 123 -9.73 5.48 3.47
N VAL A 124 -10.67 4.67 3.93
CA VAL A 124 -10.95 4.51 5.36
C VAL A 124 -10.00 3.43 5.89
N ALA A 125 -9.36 3.73 7.01
CA ALA A 125 -8.45 2.84 7.71
C ALA A 125 -8.76 2.82 9.21
N THR A 126 -8.37 1.78 9.89
CA THR A 126 -8.30 1.73 11.36
C THR A 126 -6.85 1.93 11.81
N PRO A 127 -6.60 2.31 13.07
CA PRO A 127 -5.25 2.36 13.64
C PRO A 127 -4.42 1.09 13.43
N ASN A 128 -5.06 -0.08 13.33
CA ASN A 128 -4.39 -1.37 13.12
C ASN A 128 -3.99 -1.62 11.65
N ASP A 129 -4.53 -0.84 10.71
CA ASP A 129 -4.23 -0.98 9.29
C ASP A 129 -2.92 -0.29 8.90
N VAL A 130 -2.45 0.63 9.74
CA VAL A 130 -1.41 1.60 9.39
C VAL A 130 -0.32 1.69 10.45
N ILE A 131 0.88 2.07 10.01
CA ILE A 131 2.03 2.34 10.86
C ILE A 131 2.44 3.78 10.60
N ARG A 132 2.44 4.61 11.66
CA ARG A 132 2.97 5.97 11.56
C ARG A 132 4.48 5.94 11.41
N ILE A 133 5.00 6.74 10.49
CA ILE A 133 6.43 6.90 10.27
C ILE A 133 6.88 8.32 10.63
N ASN A 134 8.09 8.46 11.17
CA ASN A 134 8.76 9.75 11.21
C ASN A 134 9.27 10.05 9.80
N HIS A 135 8.85 11.17 9.22
CA HIS A 135 9.22 11.56 7.86
C HIS A 135 10.34 12.62 7.83
N GLU A 136 10.91 12.98 8.98
CA GLU A 136 12.07 13.88 9.05
C GLU A 136 13.26 13.25 8.31
N GLY A 137 13.78 13.95 7.30
CA GLY A 137 14.90 13.48 6.49
C GLY A 137 14.58 12.35 5.50
N ILE A 138 13.32 11.92 5.37
CA ILE A 138 12.91 10.87 4.43
C ILE A 138 12.12 11.48 3.27
N GLY A 139 12.57 11.25 2.05
CA GLY A 139 11.86 11.68 0.85
C GLY A 139 10.57 10.88 0.61
N LEU A 140 9.59 11.51 -0.03
CA LEU A 140 8.28 10.91 -0.33
C LEU A 140 8.40 9.53 -0.99
N ILE A 141 9.26 9.40 -2.01
CA ILE A 141 9.45 8.13 -2.73
C ILE A 141 10.08 7.06 -1.82
N GLN A 142 11.05 7.43 -0.98
CA GLN A 142 11.69 6.49 -0.04
C GLN A 142 10.67 5.95 0.97
N ALA A 143 9.84 6.85 1.52
CA ALA A 143 8.77 6.47 2.43
C ALA A 143 7.70 5.59 1.75
N ALA A 144 7.37 5.86 0.49
CA ALA A 144 6.40 5.07 -0.28
C ALA A 144 6.90 3.66 -0.64
N THR A 145 8.20 3.40 -0.61
CA THR A 145 8.81 2.10 -0.93
C THR A 145 9.48 1.43 0.29
N LEU A 146 9.08 1.83 1.50
CA LEU A 146 9.79 1.47 2.72
C LEU A 146 9.46 0.05 3.23
N THR A 147 8.22 -0.40 3.07
CA THR A 147 7.69 -1.52 3.85
C THR A 147 7.88 -2.89 3.21
N VAL A 148 8.13 -2.94 1.90
CA VAL A 148 8.35 -4.20 1.18
C VAL A 148 9.83 -4.45 0.97
N ASN A 149 10.44 -3.84 -0.05
CA ASN A 149 11.78 -4.23 -0.49
C ASN A 149 12.88 -4.02 0.57
N PRO A 150 12.96 -2.87 1.27
CA PRO A 150 13.95 -2.66 2.34
C PRO A 150 13.76 -3.60 3.53
N CYS A 151 12.52 -3.79 3.98
CA CYS A 151 12.22 -4.70 5.09
C CYS A 151 12.59 -6.15 4.76
N THR A 152 12.23 -6.63 3.56
CA THR A 152 12.60 -7.99 3.11
C THR A 152 14.13 -8.16 3.05
N ALA A 153 14.85 -7.18 2.50
CA ALA A 153 16.31 -7.20 2.47
C ALA A 153 16.92 -7.24 3.87
N TYR A 154 16.42 -6.40 4.79
CA TYR A 154 16.91 -6.36 6.16
C TYR A 154 16.70 -7.69 6.91
N ARG A 155 15.52 -8.32 6.75
CA ARG A 155 15.22 -9.62 7.35
C ARG A 155 16.12 -10.72 6.78
N MET A 156 16.36 -10.75 5.47
CA MET A 156 17.30 -11.69 4.85
C MET A 156 18.72 -11.59 5.44
N LEU A 157 19.18 -10.36 5.74
CA LEU A 157 20.52 -10.11 6.27
C LEU A 157 20.63 -10.32 7.79
N LYS A 158 19.54 -10.22 8.54
CA LYS A 158 19.56 -10.28 10.01
C LYS A 158 19.06 -11.58 10.61
N ASP A 159 18.13 -12.26 9.95
CA ASP A 159 17.40 -13.37 10.59
C ASP A 159 17.99 -14.74 10.23
N PHE A 160 18.76 -14.83 9.13
CA PHE A 160 19.28 -16.10 8.61
C PHE A 160 20.80 -16.25 8.74
N VAL A 161 21.53 -15.14 8.80
CA VAL A 161 22.99 -15.14 8.88
C VAL A 161 23.48 -14.04 9.83
N THR A 162 24.49 -14.35 10.64
CA THR A 162 25.21 -13.34 11.42
C THR A 162 26.28 -12.72 10.54
N LEU A 163 26.09 -11.46 10.14
CA LEU A 163 27.09 -10.70 9.37
C LEU A 163 27.97 -9.88 10.31
N ASN A 164 29.29 -10.09 10.20
CA ASN A 164 30.32 -9.27 10.79
C ASN A 164 30.89 -8.29 9.75
N GLU A 165 31.50 -7.20 10.22
CA GLU A 165 32.21 -6.27 9.34
C GLU A 165 33.23 -7.00 8.46
N GLY A 166 33.26 -6.64 7.17
CA GLY A 166 34.12 -7.29 6.18
C GLY A 166 33.58 -8.59 5.57
N ASN A 167 32.44 -9.11 6.01
CA ASN A 167 31.82 -10.26 5.36
C ASN A 167 31.30 -9.91 3.95
N GLN A 168 31.62 -10.76 2.98
CA GLN A 168 31.13 -10.68 1.62
C GLN A 168 30.00 -11.69 1.43
N TYR A 169 28.85 -11.24 0.93
CA TYR A 169 27.74 -12.11 0.54
C TYR A 169 27.56 -12.07 -0.98
N LYS A 170 27.26 -13.22 -1.57
CA LYS A 170 26.87 -13.30 -2.98
C LYS A 170 25.35 -13.24 -3.03
N THR A 171 24.81 -12.19 -3.63
CA THR A 171 23.38 -12.19 -4.01
C THR A 171 23.19 -13.22 -5.10
N GLN A 172 22.38 -14.25 -4.86
CA GLN A 172 22.02 -15.18 -5.92
C GLN A 172 21.13 -14.42 -6.91
N LYS A 173 21.64 -14.21 -8.12
CA LYS A 173 20.94 -13.52 -9.20
C LYS A 173 19.94 -14.50 -9.83
N THR A 174 18.89 -14.83 -9.09
CA THR A 174 17.87 -15.75 -9.59
C THR A 174 16.50 -15.10 -9.42
N PHE A 175 15.79 -15.02 -10.55
CA PHE A 175 14.49 -14.41 -10.82
C PHE A 175 14.49 -12.91 -11.19
N LEU A 176 13.99 -12.68 -12.41
CA LEU A 176 13.80 -11.43 -13.15
C LEU A 176 15.02 -10.97 -13.96
N GLY A 177 15.02 -11.36 -15.24
CA GLY A 177 15.81 -10.71 -16.27
C GLY A 177 15.38 -9.25 -16.42
N GLY A 178 16.22 -8.35 -15.95
CA GLY A 178 16.05 -6.90 -16.05
C GLY A 178 17.13 -6.22 -15.23
N ALA A 179 17.96 -5.41 -15.88
CA ALA A 179 19.15 -4.81 -15.29
C ALA A 179 18.81 -3.88 -14.11
N TYR A 180 19.31 -4.21 -12.92
CA TYR A 180 19.53 -3.24 -11.83
C TYR A 180 20.99 -3.28 -11.40
N SER A 181 21.54 -2.08 -11.25
CA SER A 181 22.95 -1.77 -11.01
C SER A 181 23.52 -2.53 -9.82
N GLY A 182 24.61 -3.26 -10.04
CA GLY A 182 25.42 -3.83 -8.96
C GLY A 182 26.08 -2.71 -8.16
N GLY A 183 25.58 -2.46 -6.96
CA GLY A 183 26.25 -1.61 -5.98
C GLY A 183 27.48 -2.33 -5.44
N LYS A 184 28.69 -1.93 -5.88
CA LYS A 184 29.91 -2.23 -5.15
C LYS A 184 30.01 -1.24 -3.99
N CYS A 185 29.76 -1.69 -2.76
CA CYS A 185 30.23 -0.96 -1.59
C CYS A 185 31.77 -1.03 -1.60
N ARG A 186 32.43 0.09 -1.91
CA ARG A 186 33.83 0.30 -1.50
C ARG A 186 33.79 1.04 -0.17
N PRO A 187 34.44 0.54 0.89
CA PRO A 187 34.63 1.31 2.11
C PRO A 187 35.57 2.51 1.84
N PRO A 188 35.43 3.62 2.60
CA PRO A 188 36.42 4.69 2.65
C PRO A 188 37.75 4.22 3.25
#